data_AF-A0A7H8QLG5-F1
#
_entry.id   AF-A0A7H8QLG5-F1
#
_cell.length_a   1.000
_cell.length_b   1.000
_cell.length_c   1.000
_cell.angle_alpha   90.00
_cell.angle_beta   90.00
_cell.angle_gamma   90.00
#
_symmetry.space_group_name_H-M   'P 1'
#
loop_
_entity.id
_entity.type
_entity.pdbx_description
1 polymer ?
#
loop_
_entity_poly.entity_id
_entity_poly.type
_entity_poly.pdbx_seq_one_letter_code
_entity_poly.pdbx_strand_id
1 'polypeptide(L)'
;MKHVRWNTTYFKEGHMQEIVQDIAEKAQGVFLWVFLVTRSLRDGLTNGDTILDFQKRLRGLPPDLERFFKLMLDAIDPLYHEKMARLLQIAANGKRPLQFLLYCMHESEYEDKDYALKHITNPLSFTEVETLHDQCQRRINARCGGLLLIRNRRVEFLHRTVRDFLLTREMSEYLPTKSGSDFLVNLSTFRGYVCLLKSHKAFLGTDTLAEAFEYAANSLDESLGSIIVLLNAIEDTFSGFINGPNTDYFDFGNLDSDYFLSEEATFRNDPVNLLI
;
A
#
# COMPACT_ATOMS: atom_id res chain seq x y z
N MET A 1 -6.28 -23.11 4.04
CA MET A 1 -7.74 -23.33 4.18
C MET A 1 -8.31 -23.82 2.86
N LYS A 2 -9.16 -24.86 2.87
CA LYS A 2 -9.89 -25.36 1.67
C LYS A 2 -11.10 -24.46 1.41
N HIS A 3 -11.28 -23.97 0.18
CA HIS A 3 -12.48 -23.21 -0.19
C HIS A 3 -13.69 -24.15 -0.21
N VAL A 4 -14.84 -23.73 0.34
CA VAL A 4 -16.02 -24.60 0.51
C VAL A 4 -16.49 -25.22 -0.80
N ARG A 5 -16.38 -24.50 -1.92
CA ARG A 5 -16.75 -24.96 -3.27
C ARG A 5 -15.69 -25.80 -3.99
N TRP A 6 -14.49 -25.98 -3.42
CA TRP A 6 -13.45 -26.85 -3.99
C TRP A 6 -13.60 -28.28 -3.45
N ASN A 7 -14.59 -29.01 -3.95
CA ASN A 7 -14.91 -30.38 -3.52
C ASN A 7 -15.56 -31.20 -4.65
N THR A 8 -15.74 -32.50 -4.39
CA THR A 8 -16.29 -33.47 -5.35
C THR A 8 -17.75 -33.23 -5.74
N THR A 9 -18.50 -32.49 -4.92
CA THR A 9 -19.89 -32.09 -5.21
C THR A 9 -19.96 -31.06 -6.34
N TYR A 10 -18.95 -30.18 -6.46
CA TYR A 10 -18.89 -29.14 -7.49
C TYR A 10 -18.01 -29.54 -8.68
N PHE A 11 -16.92 -30.25 -8.44
CA PHE A 11 -15.97 -30.65 -9.48
C PHE A 11 -15.61 -32.13 -9.36
N LYS A 12 -15.64 -32.86 -10.47
CA LYS A 12 -15.17 -34.26 -10.50
C LYS A 12 -13.70 -34.34 -10.13
N GLU A 13 -13.29 -35.42 -9.46
CA GLU A 13 -11.93 -35.62 -8.97
C GLU A 13 -10.87 -35.54 -10.08
N GLY A 14 -11.14 -36.16 -11.24
CA GLY A 14 -10.23 -36.08 -12.40
C GLY A 14 -9.96 -34.64 -12.85
N HIS A 15 -11.00 -33.79 -12.91
CA HIS A 15 -10.81 -32.39 -13.29
C HIS A 15 -10.03 -31.58 -12.23
N MET A 16 -10.21 -31.90 -10.94
CA MET A 16 -9.43 -31.27 -9.88
C MET A 16 -7.95 -31.65 -9.99
N GLN A 17 -7.65 -32.91 -10.33
CA GLN A 17 -6.28 -33.38 -10.56
C GLN A 17 -5.66 -32.71 -11.80
N GLU A 18 -6.41 -32.58 -12.90
CA GLU A 18 -5.97 -31.86 -14.11
C GLU A 18 -5.57 -30.41 -13.80
N ILE A 19 -6.41 -29.67 -13.07
CA ILE A 19 -6.09 -28.28 -12.69
C ILE A 19 -4.82 -28.21 -11.83
N VAL A 20 -4.66 -29.13 -10.87
CA VAL A 20 -3.45 -29.18 -10.03
C VAL A 20 -2.21 -29.47 -10.86
N GLN A 21 -2.31 -30.41 -11.80
CA GLN A 21 -1.22 -30.77 -12.70
C GLN A 21 -0.84 -29.60 -13.60
N ASP A 22 -1.81 -28.94 -14.22
CA ASP A 22 -1.59 -27.78 -15.08
C ASP A 22 -0.90 -26.64 -14.31
N ILE A 23 -1.31 -26.38 -13.06
CA ILE A 23 -0.68 -25.37 -12.20
C ILE A 23 0.77 -25.77 -11.91
N ALA A 24 1.02 -27.02 -11.52
CA ALA A 24 2.35 -27.51 -11.18
C ALA A 24 3.31 -27.42 -12.38
N GLU A 25 2.83 -27.79 -13.57
CA GLU A 25 3.60 -27.70 -14.81
C GLU A 25 3.87 -26.25 -15.22
N LYS A 26 2.87 -25.37 -15.22
CA LYS A 26 3.07 -23.96 -15.62
C LYS A 26 3.90 -23.15 -14.63
N ALA A 27 3.87 -23.51 -13.35
CA ALA A 27 4.58 -22.77 -12.33
C ALA A 27 6.09 -22.77 -12.54
N GLN A 28 6.65 -23.79 -13.20
CA GLN A 28 8.10 -23.90 -13.48
C GLN A 28 8.97 -23.63 -12.23
N GLY A 29 8.50 -24.09 -11.05
CA GLY A 29 9.19 -23.90 -9.76
C GLY A 29 8.96 -22.54 -9.08
N VAL A 30 8.19 -21.62 -9.66
CA VAL A 30 7.93 -20.29 -9.11
C VAL A 30 6.73 -20.31 -8.16
N PHE A 31 7.00 -20.42 -6.85
CA PHE A 31 5.93 -20.48 -5.84
C PHE A 31 5.00 -19.25 -5.86
N LEU A 32 5.53 -18.04 -6.11
CA LEU A 32 4.73 -16.83 -6.22
C LEU A 32 3.68 -16.93 -7.34
N TRP A 33 4.03 -17.57 -8.46
CA TRP A 33 3.11 -17.79 -9.56
C TRP A 33 1.93 -18.66 -9.12
N VAL A 34 2.22 -19.78 -8.43
CA VAL A 34 1.19 -20.66 -7.84
C VAL A 34 0.30 -19.89 -6.87
N PHE A 35 0.88 -19.04 -6.02
CA PHE A 35 0.13 -18.21 -5.09
C PHE A 35 -0.86 -17.27 -5.81
N LEU A 36 -0.42 -16.59 -6.88
CA LEU A 36 -1.27 -15.69 -7.66
C LEU A 36 -2.37 -16.43 -8.41
N VAL A 37 -2.05 -17.58 -9.01
CA VAL A 37 -3.03 -18.41 -9.73
C VAL A 37 -4.07 -18.98 -8.78
N THR A 38 -3.65 -19.53 -7.64
CA THR A 38 -4.60 -20.05 -6.64
C THR A 38 -5.50 -18.97 -6.08
N ARG A 39 -5.00 -17.73 -5.91
CA ARG A 39 -5.84 -16.57 -5.59
C ARG A 39 -6.86 -16.28 -6.70
N SER A 40 -6.43 -16.21 -7.96
CA SER A 40 -7.33 -15.97 -9.10
C SER A 40 -8.42 -17.04 -9.25
N LEU A 41 -8.07 -18.31 -9.02
CA LEU A 41 -9.03 -19.42 -9.05
C LEU A 41 -10.01 -19.36 -7.87
N ARG A 42 -9.55 -18.96 -6.67
CA ARG A 42 -10.43 -18.76 -5.52
C ARG A 42 -11.46 -17.65 -5.75
N ASP A 43 -11.06 -16.58 -6.43
CA ASP A 43 -11.98 -15.50 -6.81
C ASP A 43 -13.02 -16.05 -7.81
N GLY A 44 -12.60 -16.90 -8.76
CA GLY A 44 -13.50 -17.64 -9.64
C GLY A 44 -14.49 -18.55 -8.89
N LEU A 45 -14.05 -19.27 -7.85
CA LEU A 45 -14.95 -20.08 -7.02
C LEU A 45 -16.03 -19.22 -6.35
N THR A 46 -15.67 -18.01 -5.92
CA THR A 46 -16.60 -17.07 -5.29
C THR A 46 -17.63 -16.59 -6.32
N ASN A 47 -17.19 -16.31 -7.55
CA ASN A 47 -18.03 -15.90 -8.68
C ASN A 47 -18.91 -17.04 -9.26
N GLY A 48 -18.63 -18.29 -8.91
CA GLY A 48 -19.37 -19.46 -9.41
C GLY A 48 -18.90 -19.95 -10.78
N ASP A 49 -17.65 -19.67 -11.13
CA ASP A 49 -16.99 -20.13 -12.36
C ASP A 49 -17.09 -21.67 -12.50
N THR A 50 -17.32 -22.14 -13.73
CA THR A 50 -17.30 -23.58 -14.05
C THR A 50 -15.87 -24.09 -14.19
N ILE A 51 -15.70 -25.42 -14.30
CA ILE A 51 -14.40 -26.02 -14.55
C ILE A 51 -13.78 -25.54 -15.89
N LEU A 52 -14.62 -25.29 -16.90
CA LEU A 52 -14.16 -24.78 -18.19
C LEU A 52 -13.62 -23.35 -18.05
N ASP A 53 -14.23 -22.54 -17.19
CA ASP A 53 -13.77 -21.19 -16.91
C ASP A 53 -12.43 -21.22 -16.16
N PHE A 54 -12.22 -22.20 -15.28
CA PHE A 54 -10.94 -22.42 -14.60
C PHE A 54 -9.83 -22.76 -15.59
N GLN A 55 -10.08 -23.70 -16.50
CA GLN A 55 -9.13 -24.06 -17.55
C GLN A 55 -8.86 -22.89 -18.51
N LYS A 56 -9.87 -22.08 -18.85
CA LYS A 56 -9.68 -20.87 -19.67
C LYS A 56 -8.83 -19.84 -18.96
N ARG A 57 -9.14 -19.55 -17.69
CA ARG A 57 -8.38 -18.63 -16.83
C ARG A 57 -6.93 -19.08 -16.73
N LEU A 58 -6.70 -20.35 -16.38
CA LEU A 58 -5.36 -20.92 -16.23
C LEU A 58 -4.55 -20.85 -17.53
N ARG A 59 -5.17 -21.14 -18.69
CA ARG A 59 -4.52 -21.01 -20.00
C ARG A 59 -4.15 -19.57 -20.33
N GLY A 60 -4.99 -18.61 -19.97
CA GLY A 60 -4.75 -17.18 -20.20
C GLY A 60 -3.66 -16.55 -19.31
N LEU A 61 -3.30 -17.18 -18.19
CA LEU A 61 -2.26 -16.63 -17.30
C LEU A 61 -0.86 -16.90 -17.87
N PRO A 62 -0.02 -15.86 -18.06
CA PRO A 62 1.34 -16.04 -18.55
C PRO A 62 2.19 -16.75 -17.49
N PRO A 63 3.13 -17.64 -17.88
CA PRO A 63 4.04 -18.30 -16.94
C PRO A 63 5.12 -17.34 -16.41
N ASP A 64 5.41 -16.27 -17.15
CA ASP A 64 6.33 -15.22 -16.76
C ASP A 64 5.68 -14.23 -15.77
N LEU A 65 6.38 -13.92 -14.67
CA LEU A 65 5.84 -13.08 -13.60
C LEU A 65 5.65 -11.62 -14.03
N GLU A 66 6.54 -11.06 -14.84
CA GLU A 66 6.42 -9.65 -15.27
C GLU A 66 5.18 -9.47 -16.13
N ARG A 67 4.97 -10.35 -17.10
CA ARG A 67 3.74 -10.38 -17.91
C ARG A 67 2.50 -10.64 -17.05
N PHE A 68 2.61 -11.46 -16.01
CA PHE A 68 1.50 -11.70 -15.08
C PHE A 68 1.18 -10.44 -14.29
N PHE A 69 2.16 -9.77 -13.71
CA PHE A 69 1.95 -8.50 -13.00
C PHE A 69 1.34 -7.45 -13.92
N LYS A 70 1.83 -7.35 -15.17
CA LYS A 70 1.25 -6.44 -16.16
C LYS A 70 -0.21 -6.76 -16.45
N LEU A 71 -0.55 -8.03 -16.65
CA LEU A 71 -1.93 -8.49 -16.82
C LEU A 71 -2.80 -8.13 -15.60
N MET A 72 -2.27 -8.25 -14.38
CA MET A 72 -2.99 -7.86 -13.16
C MET A 72 -3.26 -6.36 -13.11
N LEU A 73 -2.30 -5.52 -13.51
CA LEU A 73 -2.46 -4.07 -13.57
C LEU A 73 -3.44 -3.64 -14.68
N ASP A 74 -3.39 -4.30 -15.84
CA ASP A 74 -4.29 -4.01 -16.96
C ASP A 74 -5.74 -4.42 -16.70
N ALA A 75 -5.95 -5.41 -15.82
CA ALA A 75 -7.27 -5.83 -15.38
C ALA A 75 -7.93 -4.88 -14.34
N ILE A 76 -7.18 -3.92 -13.80
CA ILE A 76 -7.73 -2.93 -12.88
C ILE A 76 -8.66 -1.99 -13.63
N ASP A 77 -9.80 -1.65 -13.02
CA ASP A 77 -10.77 -0.71 -13.59
C ASP A 77 -10.06 0.59 -14.00
N PRO A 78 -10.25 1.08 -15.26
CA PRO A 78 -9.69 2.34 -15.72
C PRO A 78 -9.93 3.53 -14.78
N LEU A 79 -11.04 3.55 -14.04
CA LEU A 79 -11.34 4.57 -13.02
C LEU A 79 -10.25 4.65 -11.93
N TYR A 80 -9.56 3.54 -11.66
CA TYR A 80 -8.51 3.47 -10.65
C TYR A 80 -7.09 3.57 -11.23
N HIS A 81 -6.90 3.72 -12.56
CA HIS A 81 -5.56 3.71 -13.16
C HIS A 81 -4.66 4.84 -12.63
N GLU A 82 -5.22 6.02 -12.42
CA GLU A 82 -4.48 7.14 -11.85
C GLU A 82 -4.01 6.81 -10.43
N LYS A 83 -4.94 6.34 -9.59
CA LYS A 83 -4.64 6.00 -8.20
C LYS A 83 -3.67 4.83 -8.11
N MET A 84 -3.87 3.79 -8.91
CA MET A 84 -2.95 2.66 -9.06
C MET A 84 -1.53 3.15 -9.35
N ALA A 85 -1.38 3.96 -10.40
CA ALA A 85 -0.08 4.39 -10.88
C ALA A 85 0.65 5.26 -9.86
N ARG A 86 -0.05 6.18 -9.19
CA ARG A 86 0.54 7.01 -8.14
C ARG A 86 0.96 6.19 -6.92
N LEU A 87 0.09 5.30 -6.43
CA LEU A 87 0.39 4.43 -5.27
C LEU A 87 1.60 3.52 -5.55
N LEU A 88 1.68 2.92 -6.73
CA LEU A 88 2.81 2.05 -7.11
C LEU A 88 4.11 2.84 -7.27
N GLN A 89 4.06 4.05 -7.83
CA GLN A 89 5.22 4.93 -7.94
C GLN A 89 5.72 5.38 -6.56
N ILE A 90 4.82 5.78 -5.65
CA ILE A 90 5.18 6.13 -4.25
C ILE A 90 5.87 4.92 -3.58
N ALA A 91 5.28 3.74 -3.69
CA ALA A 91 5.84 2.52 -3.09
C ALA A 91 7.21 2.14 -3.69
N ALA A 92 7.38 2.27 -5.02
CA ALA A 92 8.61 1.92 -5.71
C ALA A 92 9.75 2.93 -5.43
N ASN A 93 9.39 4.21 -5.29
CA ASN A 93 10.31 5.30 -4.95
C ASN A 93 10.79 5.20 -3.47
N GLY A 94 10.06 4.48 -2.62
CA GLY A 94 10.48 4.13 -1.27
C GLY A 94 11.76 3.30 -1.22
N LYS A 95 12.74 3.76 -0.43
CA LYS A 95 13.90 2.93 -0.02
C LYS A 95 13.51 1.84 0.97
N ARG A 96 12.47 2.11 1.77
CA ARG A 96 11.85 1.18 2.72
C ARG A 96 10.32 1.29 2.64
N PRO A 97 9.57 0.28 3.10
CA PRO A 97 8.10 0.34 3.18
C PRO A 97 7.62 1.59 3.94
N LEU A 98 6.76 2.41 3.34
CA LEU A 98 6.26 3.65 3.97
C LEU A 98 5.04 3.36 4.83
N GLN A 99 4.76 4.20 5.83
CA GLN A 99 3.60 4.03 6.72
C GLN A 99 2.27 4.10 5.95
N PHE A 100 1.29 3.27 6.30
CA PHE A 100 0.01 3.24 5.59
C PHE A 100 -0.75 4.57 5.67
N LEU A 101 -0.58 5.32 6.77
CA LEU A 101 -1.21 6.63 6.93
C LEU A 101 -0.74 7.63 5.87
N LEU A 102 0.50 7.55 5.40
CA LEU A 102 0.97 8.39 4.29
C LEU A 102 0.11 8.19 3.04
N TYR A 103 -0.22 6.94 2.72
CA TYR A 103 -1.09 6.62 1.59
C TYR A 103 -2.54 7.06 1.84
N CYS A 104 -3.02 7.03 3.09
CA CYS A 104 -4.31 7.62 3.44
C CYS A 104 -4.33 9.13 3.18
N MET A 105 -3.28 9.84 3.61
CA MET A 105 -3.19 11.30 3.47
C MET A 105 -3.05 11.71 2.00
N HIS A 106 -2.29 10.95 1.21
CA HIS A 106 -2.13 11.20 -0.23
C HIS A 106 -3.48 11.18 -0.99
N GLU A 107 -4.52 10.51 -0.48
CA GLU A 107 -5.84 10.53 -1.12
C GLU A 107 -6.46 11.93 -1.23
N SER A 108 -6.09 12.86 -0.36
CA SER A 108 -6.60 14.23 -0.44
C SER A 108 -6.00 15.01 -1.61
N GLU A 109 -4.87 14.57 -2.17
CA GLU A 109 -4.22 15.26 -3.30
C GLU A 109 -5.06 15.23 -4.58
N TYR A 110 -5.96 14.25 -4.75
CA TYR A 110 -6.86 14.17 -5.91
C TYR A 110 -7.94 15.26 -5.90
N GLU A 111 -8.22 15.85 -4.73
CA GLU A 111 -9.23 16.89 -4.56
C GLU A 111 -8.59 18.27 -4.39
N ASP A 112 -7.45 18.34 -3.69
CA ASP A 112 -6.78 19.59 -3.35
C ASP A 112 -5.26 19.39 -3.27
N LYS A 113 -4.50 20.09 -4.13
CA LYS A 113 -3.02 20.01 -4.11
C LYS A 113 -2.38 20.65 -2.89
N ASP A 114 -3.10 21.53 -2.20
CA ASP A 114 -2.64 22.21 -1.00
C ASP A 114 -3.18 21.53 0.28
N TYR A 115 -3.72 20.31 0.18
CA TYR A 115 -4.31 19.59 1.31
C TYR A 115 -3.35 19.51 2.52
N ALA A 116 -2.05 19.28 2.27
CA ALA A 116 -1.04 19.19 3.32
C ALA A 116 -0.85 20.51 4.08
N LEU A 117 -1.03 21.65 3.40
CA LEU A 117 -0.97 22.97 4.02
C LEU A 117 -2.23 23.26 4.83
N LYS A 118 -3.40 22.91 4.27
CA LYS A 118 -4.73 23.14 4.87
C LYS A 118 -5.08 22.15 5.97
N HIS A 119 -4.38 21.03 6.07
CA HIS A 119 -4.63 20.01 7.09
C HIS A 119 -4.48 20.61 8.50
N ILE A 120 -5.53 20.47 9.30
CA ILE A 120 -5.58 20.96 10.67
C ILE A 120 -4.72 20.07 11.56
N THR A 121 -3.83 20.66 12.34
CA THR A 121 -2.99 19.91 13.29
C THR A 121 -3.87 19.37 14.42
N ASN A 122 -4.22 18.08 14.34
CA ASN A 122 -5.00 17.39 15.36
C ASN A 122 -4.52 15.94 15.49
N PRO A 123 -4.20 15.47 16.72
CA PRO A 123 -3.86 14.07 16.95
C PRO A 123 -5.00 13.12 16.55
N LEU A 124 -4.69 12.12 15.73
CA LEU A 124 -5.57 10.99 15.47
C LEU A 124 -5.69 10.10 16.71
N SER A 125 -6.91 9.74 17.09
CA SER A 125 -7.17 8.71 18.09
C SER A 125 -6.86 7.31 17.55
N PHE A 126 -6.64 6.34 18.45
CA PHE A 126 -6.43 4.94 18.08
C PHE A 126 -7.55 4.39 17.18
N THR A 127 -8.81 4.67 17.51
CA THR A 127 -9.98 4.22 16.73
C THR A 127 -10.01 4.82 15.32
N GLU A 128 -9.59 6.08 15.17
CA GLU A 128 -9.47 6.70 13.85
C GLU A 128 -8.35 6.04 13.04
N VAL A 129 -7.21 5.73 13.66
CA VAL A 129 -6.09 5.04 13.01
C VAL A 129 -6.52 3.65 12.51
N GLU A 130 -7.23 2.87 13.32
CA GLU A 130 -7.74 1.55 12.91
C GLU A 130 -8.79 1.65 11.79
N THR A 131 -9.68 2.64 11.88
CA THR A 131 -10.66 2.90 10.82
C THR A 131 -9.97 3.26 9.49
N LEU A 132 -8.91 4.07 9.55
CA LEU A 132 -8.09 4.43 8.39
C LEU A 132 -7.33 3.22 7.87
N HIS A 133 -6.84 2.33 8.74
CA HIS A 133 -6.13 1.12 8.35
C HIS A 133 -7.03 0.21 7.50
N ASP A 134 -8.25 -0.08 7.97
CA ASP A 134 -9.21 -0.93 7.24
C ASP A 134 -9.64 -0.31 5.90
N GLN A 135 -9.79 1.00 5.85
CA GLN A 135 -10.08 1.71 4.60
C GLN A 135 -8.90 1.65 3.63
N CYS A 136 -7.68 1.92 4.12
CA CYS A 136 -6.46 1.90 3.32
C CYS A 136 -6.20 0.52 2.75
N GLN A 137 -6.33 -0.53 3.56
CA GLN A 137 -6.12 -1.92 3.13
C GLN A 137 -7.06 -2.30 1.98
N ARG A 138 -8.34 -1.91 2.06
CA ARG A 138 -9.31 -2.14 0.97
C ARG A 138 -8.97 -1.34 -0.28
N ARG A 139 -8.62 -0.06 -0.14
CA ARG A 139 -8.25 0.83 -1.26
C ARG A 139 -7.01 0.33 -1.99
N ILE A 140 -5.95 0.00 -1.26
CA ILE A 140 -4.70 -0.53 -1.83
C ILE A 140 -4.97 -1.83 -2.58
N ASN A 141 -5.73 -2.76 -1.98
CA ASN A 141 -6.03 -4.03 -2.64
C ASN A 141 -6.84 -3.84 -3.93
N ALA A 142 -7.86 -2.99 -3.93
CA ALA A 142 -8.69 -2.70 -5.09
C ALA A 142 -7.92 -2.01 -6.23
N ARG A 143 -6.99 -1.11 -5.89
CA ARG A 143 -6.29 -0.25 -6.86
C ARG A 143 -4.96 -0.80 -7.33
N CYS A 144 -4.36 -1.74 -6.61
CA CYS A 144 -3.05 -2.30 -6.95
C CYS A 144 -3.13 -3.80 -7.28
N GLY A 145 -4.33 -4.37 -7.43
CA GLY A 145 -4.52 -5.78 -7.77
C GLY A 145 -3.94 -6.75 -6.72
N GLY A 146 -3.70 -6.27 -5.49
CA GLY A 146 -3.03 -7.02 -4.44
C GLY A 146 -1.51 -7.20 -4.62
N LEU A 147 -0.87 -6.39 -5.47
CA LEU A 147 0.60 -6.28 -5.56
C LEU A 147 1.22 -5.53 -4.38
N LEU A 148 0.41 -4.75 -3.67
CA LEU A 148 0.74 -4.08 -2.42
C LEU A 148 -0.14 -4.64 -1.29
N LEU A 149 0.39 -4.64 -0.06
CA LEU A 149 -0.29 -5.08 1.16
C LEU A 149 0.18 -4.24 2.36
N ILE A 150 -0.60 -4.21 3.44
CA ILE A 150 -0.18 -3.57 4.69
C ILE A 150 0.30 -4.66 5.66
N ARG A 151 1.51 -4.49 6.20
CA ARG A 151 2.09 -5.30 7.27
C ARG A 151 2.73 -4.39 8.29
N ASN A 152 2.48 -4.63 9.57
CA ASN A 152 3.01 -3.82 10.66
C ASN A 152 2.83 -2.31 10.40
N ARG A 153 1.63 -1.92 9.92
CA ARG A 153 1.27 -0.54 9.55
C ARG A 153 2.15 0.11 8.47
N ARG A 154 2.89 -0.67 7.68
CA ARG A 154 3.65 -0.22 6.51
C ARG A 154 3.14 -0.89 5.24
N VAL A 155 3.18 -0.17 4.12
CA VAL A 155 2.80 -0.69 2.82
C VAL A 155 4.00 -1.35 2.17
N GLU A 156 3.88 -2.64 1.93
CA GLU A 156 4.91 -3.50 1.36
C GLU A 156 4.47 -4.06 0.02
N PHE A 157 5.44 -4.41 -0.81
CA PHE A 157 5.18 -5.26 -1.98
C PHE A 157 4.82 -6.67 -1.53
N LEU A 158 3.89 -7.30 -2.26
CA LEU A 158 3.55 -8.71 -2.05
C LEU A 158 4.80 -9.60 -2.08
N HIS A 159 5.75 -9.28 -2.94
CA HIS A 159 7.03 -9.96 -3.06
C HIS A 159 8.10 -9.03 -3.67
N ARG A 160 9.38 -9.30 -3.40
CA ARG A 160 10.50 -8.49 -3.94
C ARG A 160 10.49 -8.34 -5.47
N THR A 161 10.08 -9.40 -6.18
CA THR A 161 10.00 -9.41 -7.65
C THR A 161 8.98 -8.42 -8.20
N VAL A 162 7.97 -8.03 -7.41
CA VAL A 162 7.04 -6.97 -7.79
C VAL A 162 7.76 -5.63 -7.83
N ARG A 163 8.62 -5.34 -6.83
CA ARG A 163 9.45 -4.14 -6.83
C ARG A 163 10.42 -4.14 -8.00
N ASP A 164 11.09 -5.26 -8.24
CA ASP A 164 12.02 -5.41 -9.37
C ASP A 164 11.32 -5.14 -10.71
N PHE A 165 10.11 -5.69 -10.89
CA PHE A 165 9.26 -5.43 -12.06
C PHE A 165 8.92 -3.94 -12.22
N LEU A 166 8.51 -3.25 -11.16
CA LEU A 166 8.15 -1.82 -11.23
C LEU A 166 9.35 -0.92 -11.53
N LEU A 167 10.57 -1.38 -11.24
CA LEU A 167 11.82 -0.66 -11.52
C LEU A 167 12.37 -0.96 -12.92
N THR A 168 11.72 -1.81 -13.71
CA THR A 168 12.09 -2.02 -15.11
C THR A 168 11.85 -0.77 -15.95
N ARG A 169 12.57 -0.66 -17.08
CA ARG A 169 12.36 0.43 -18.03
C ARG A 169 10.92 0.48 -18.55
N GLU A 170 10.34 -0.67 -18.86
CA GLU A 170 8.94 -0.76 -19.33
C GLU A 170 7.99 -0.12 -18.33
N MET A 171 8.13 -0.43 -17.04
CA MET A 171 7.25 0.12 -16.01
C MET A 171 7.51 1.59 -15.72
N SER A 172 8.77 2.05 -15.85
CA SER A 172 9.10 3.47 -15.78
C SER A 172 8.49 4.30 -16.92
N GLU A 173 8.20 3.69 -18.07
CA GLU A 173 7.49 4.32 -19.18
C GLU A 173 5.96 4.16 -19.02
N TYR A 174 5.49 3.01 -18.51
CA TYR A 174 4.07 2.71 -18.35
C TYR A 174 3.39 3.51 -17.24
N LEU A 175 3.92 3.54 -16.01
CA LEU A 175 3.23 4.16 -14.87
C LEU A 175 2.97 5.67 -15.06
N PRO A 176 3.93 6.47 -15.58
CA PRO A 176 3.68 7.88 -15.83
C PRO A 176 2.53 8.15 -16.82
N THR A 177 2.34 7.28 -17.83
CA THR A 177 1.21 7.42 -18.77
C THR A 177 -0.15 7.22 -18.10
N LYS A 178 -0.18 6.67 -16.89
CA LYS A 178 -1.38 6.38 -16.11
C LYS A 178 -1.56 7.32 -14.92
N SER A 179 -0.53 8.03 -14.46
CA SER A 179 -0.58 8.82 -13.20
C SER A 179 -1.14 10.23 -13.30
N GLY A 180 -1.57 10.66 -14.48
CA GLY A 180 -1.92 12.06 -14.75
C GLY A 180 -0.70 12.90 -15.11
N SER A 181 -0.94 14.08 -15.68
CA SER A 181 0.08 14.89 -16.39
C SER A 181 1.02 15.69 -15.48
N ASP A 182 0.81 15.68 -14.17
CA ASP A 182 1.42 16.59 -13.20
C ASP A 182 1.85 15.90 -11.89
N PHE A 183 1.90 14.57 -11.91
CA PHE A 183 2.28 13.80 -10.74
C PHE A 183 3.80 13.87 -10.53
N LEU A 184 4.21 14.45 -9.41
CA LEU A 184 5.59 14.60 -8.98
C LEU A 184 5.81 13.73 -7.75
N VAL A 185 6.40 12.55 -7.94
CA VAL A 185 6.39 11.48 -6.93
C VAL A 185 7.03 11.91 -5.60
N ASN A 186 8.16 12.65 -5.63
CA ASN A 186 8.83 13.07 -4.40
C ASN A 186 8.03 14.17 -3.70
N LEU A 187 7.54 15.16 -4.43
CA LEU A 187 6.75 16.25 -3.89
C LEU A 187 5.41 15.75 -3.31
N SER A 188 4.70 14.89 -4.03
CA SER A 188 3.46 14.25 -3.55
C SER A 188 3.71 13.40 -2.30
N THR A 189 4.83 12.67 -2.24
CA THR A 189 5.21 11.90 -1.05
C THR A 189 5.52 12.83 0.12
N PHE A 190 6.24 13.93 -0.13
CA PHE A 190 6.57 14.94 0.89
C PHE A 190 5.33 15.64 1.44
N ARG A 191 4.35 15.99 0.60
CA ARG A 191 3.02 16.47 1.05
C ARG A 191 2.35 15.47 1.98
N GLY A 192 2.43 14.17 1.65
CA GLY A 192 1.94 13.09 2.50
C GLY A 192 2.58 13.10 3.89
N TYR A 193 3.90 13.26 3.97
CA TYR A 193 4.62 13.39 5.23
C TYR A 193 4.25 14.65 6.01
N VAL A 194 4.14 15.81 5.36
CA VAL A 194 3.73 17.06 6.03
C VAL A 194 2.35 16.88 6.68
N CYS A 195 1.41 16.26 5.98
CA CYS A 195 0.10 15.93 6.52
C CYS A 195 0.23 14.97 7.72
N LEU A 196 0.99 13.89 7.58
CA LEU A 196 1.22 12.90 8.64
C LEU A 196 1.81 13.53 9.92
N LEU A 197 2.81 14.40 9.78
CA LEU A 197 3.46 15.11 10.90
C LEU A 197 2.48 16.05 11.62
N LYS A 198 1.50 16.61 10.90
CA LYS A 198 0.41 17.40 11.50
C LYS A 198 -0.66 16.55 12.19
N SER A 199 -0.80 15.28 11.79
CA SER A 199 -1.87 14.40 12.30
C SER A 199 -1.54 13.68 13.62
N HIS A 200 -0.29 13.66 14.09
CA HIS A 200 0.02 13.07 15.40
C HIS A 200 1.42 13.45 15.93
N LYS A 201 1.52 13.82 17.21
CA LYS A 201 2.81 14.13 17.86
C LYS A 201 3.80 12.95 17.82
N ALA A 202 3.32 11.72 17.98
CA ALA A 202 4.18 10.54 17.91
C ALA A 202 4.85 10.33 16.54
N PHE A 203 4.33 10.93 15.47
CA PHE A 203 4.98 10.89 14.16
C PHE A 203 6.13 11.88 14.03
N LEU A 204 6.39 12.73 15.02
CA LEU A 204 7.57 13.60 15.08
C LEU A 204 8.85 12.87 15.51
N GLY A 205 8.84 11.52 15.54
CA GLY A 205 10.04 10.72 15.72
C GLY A 205 11.10 11.03 14.66
N THR A 206 12.38 10.86 15.04
CA THR A 206 13.54 11.16 14.18
C THR A 206 13.46 10.47 12.82
N ASP A 207 12.95 9.23 12.79
CA ASP A 207 12.82 8.42 11.59
C ASP A 207 11.83 8.98 10.56
N THR A 208 10.66 9.45 11.00
CA THR A 208 9.63 10.01 10.10
C THR A 208 10.09 11.36 9.55
N LEU A 209 10.74 12.18 10.38
CA LEU A 209 11.30 13.46 9.93
C LEU A 209 12.45 13.26 8.95
N ALA A 210 13.33 12.30 9.21
CA ALA A 210 14.42 11.97 8.30
C ALA A 210 13.88 11.53 6.93
N GLU A 211 12.85 10.67 6.90
CA GLU A 211 12.17 10.29 5.66
C GLU A 211 11.54 11.52 4.97
N ALA A 212 10.82 12.36 5.72
CA ALA A 212 10.19 13.56 5.16
C ALA A 212 11.22 14.49 4.50
N PHE A 213 12.34 14.75 5.16
CA PHE A 213 13.41 15.58 4.62
C PHE A 213 14.14 14.95 3.44
N GLU A 214 14.24 13.61 3.39
CA GLU A 214 14.76 12.92 2.21
C GLU A 214 13.89 13.20 0.98
N TYR A 215 12.57 13.11 1.11
CA TYR A 215 11.65 13.43 0.01
C TYR A 215 11.61 14.93 -0.31
N ALA A 216 11.80 15.80 0.68
CA ALA A 216 12.00 17.23 0.44
C ALA A 216 13.27 17.48 -0.41
N ALA A 217 14.38 16.82 -0.08
CA ALA A 217 15.63 16.95 -0.84
C ALA A 217 15.49 16.41 -2.28
N ASN A 218 14.87 15.23 -2.44
CA ASN A 218 14.66 14.61 -3.76
C ASN A 218 13.66 15.38 -4.63
N SER A 219 12.81 16.23 -4.05
CA SER A 219 11.86 17.06 -4.80
C SER A 219 12.43 18.43 -5.19
N LEU A 220 13.67 18.78 -4.81
CA LEU A 220 14.27 20.10 -5.13
C LEU A 220 14.25 20.41 -6.63
N ASP A 221 14.49 19.40 -7.46
CA ASP A 221 14.44 19.50 -8.93
C ASP A 221 13.00 19.51 -9.48
N GLU A 222 12.01 19.12 -8.67
CA GLU A 222 10.59 19.11 -9.03
C GLU A 222 9.91 20.47 -8.76
N SER A 223 10.08 21.05 -7.55
CA SER A 223 9.52 22.37 -7.20
C SER A 223 10.11 22.98 -5.92
N LEU A 224 11.13 23.84 -6.06
CA LEU A 224 11.71 24.57 -4.92
C LEU A 224 10.68 25.41 -4.14
N GLY A 225 9.79 26.10 -4.85
CA GLY A 225 8.79 26.98 -4.23
C GLY A 225 7.81 26.22 -3.33
N SER A 226 7.34 25.06 -3.78
CA SER A 226 6.44 24.22 -2.97
C SER A 226 7.13 23.66 -1.74
N ILE A 227 8.41 23.29 -1.85
CA ILE A 227 9.18 22.72 -0.74
C ILE A 227 9.37 23.74 0.37
N ILE A 228 9.73 24.99 0.04
CA ILE A 228 9.90 26.05 1.04
C ILE A 228 8.61 26.24 1.85
N VAL A 229 7.46 26.29 1.17
CA VAL A 229 6.16 26.46 1.84
C VAL A 229 5.82 25.27 2.74
N LEU A 230 6.10 24.04 2.29
CA LEU A 230 5.86 22.82 3.07
C LEU A 230 6.80 22.69 4.27
N LEU A 231 8.08 23.10 4.13
CA LEU A 231 9.04 23.12 5.23
C LEU A 231 8.64 24.14 6.30
N ASN A 232 8.19 25.34 5.90
CA ASN A 232 7.66 26.33 6.84
C ASN A 232 6.43 25.77 7.58
N ALA A 233 5.55 25.04 6.90
CA ALA A 233 4.40 24.41 7.54
C ALA A 233 4.80 23.33 8.57
N ILE A 234 5.93 22.64 8.36
CA ILE A 234 6.51 21.73 9.36
C ILE A 234 7.03 22.55 10.56
N GLU A 235 7.81 23.61 10.32
CA GLU A 235 8.35 24.47 11.37
C GLU A 235 7.26 25.10 12.25
N ASP A 236 6.18 25.58 11.64
CA ASP A 236 5.01 26.12 12.34
C ASP A 236 4.34 25.04 13.23
N THR A 237 4.28 23.81 12.72
CA THR A 237 3.73 22.67 13.45
C THR A 237 4.58 22.34 14.68
N PHE A 238 5.91 22.31 14.53
CA PHE A 238 6.83 22.14 15.66
C PHE A 238 6.72 23.26 16.69
N SER A 239 6.71 24.51 16.22
CA SER A 239 6.58 25.69 17.07
C SER A 239 5.27 25.66 17.85
N GLY A 240 4.18 25.24 17.23
CA GLY A 240 2.88 25.06 17.89
C GLY A 240 2.89 23.95 18.95
N PHE A 241 3.66 22.88 18.75
CA PHE A 241 3.79 21.81 19.74
C PHE A 241 4.67 22.19 20.92
N ILE A 242 5.77 22.91 20.69
CA ILE A 242 6.69 23.39 21.74
C ILE A 242 6.04 24.47 22.59
N ASN A 243 5.28 25.38 21.97
CA ASN A 243 4.67 26.52 22.68
C ASN A 243 3.22 26.28 23.12
N GLY A 244 2.66 25.09 22.86
CA GLY A 244 1.28 24.74 23.20
C GLY A 244 1.12 24.31 24.67
N PRO A 245 -0.10 24.34 25.24
CA PRO A 245 -0.36 24.10 26.67
C PRO A 245 -0.11 22.66 27.17
N ASN A 246 0.45 21.77 26.33
CA ASN A 246 0.77 20.38 26.64
C ASN A 246 2.26 20.11 26.33
N THR A 247 3.15 20.81 27.04
CA THR A 247 4.63 20.74 26.93
C THR A 247 5.27 19.58 27.67
N ASP A 248 4.56 18.90 28.56
CA ASP A 248 5.20 18.08 29.61
C ASP A 248 5.62 16.65 29.20
N TYR A 249 5.69 16.32 27.91
CA TYR A 249 6.08 14.97 27.47
C TYR A 249 6.81 15.00 26.13
N PHE A 250 7.95 15.69 26.06
CA PHE A 250 8.90 15.53 24.94
C PHE A 250 10.09 14.71 25.42
N ASP A 251 9.96 13.38 25.38
CA ASP A 251 11.11 12.47 25.43
C ASP A 251 11.44 12.02 23.99
N PHE A 252 12.43 12.68 23.38
CA PHE A 252 12.92 12.33 22.05
C PHE A 252 13.55 10.93 21.99
N GLY A 253 13.82 10.28 23.14
CA GLY A 253 14.56 9.03 23.24
C GLY A 253 13.73 7.75 23.29
N ASN A 254 12.39 7.81 23.45
CA ASN A 254 11.54 6.64 23.68
C ASN A 254 10.39 6.45 22.66
N LEU A 255 10.33 7.26 21.60
CA LEU A 255 9.33 7.11 20.54
C LEU A 255 9.80 6.13 19.47
N ASP A 256 10.09 4.90 19.90
CA ASP A 256 10.13 3.78 18.96
C ASP A 256 8.71 3.48 18.46
N SER A 257 8.63 2.82 17.30
CA SER A 257 7.39 2.31 16.67
C SER A 257 6.48 1.50 17.60
N ASP A 258 6.96 1.21 18.79
CA ASP A 258 6.38 0.33 19.80
C ASP A 258 5.33 1.03 20.66
N TYR A 259 5.15 2.36 20.61
CA TYR A 259 4.04 3.00 21.35
C TYR A 259 2.68 2.42 20.92
N PHE A 260 2.50 2.21 19.61
CA PHE A 260 1.29 1.56 19.09
C PHE A 260 1.28 0.04 19.32
N LEU A 261 2.42 -0.64 19.37
CA LEU A 261 2.50 -2.07 19.73
C LEU A 261 2.22 -2.30 21.23
N SER A 262 2.54 -1.32 22.08
CA SER A 262 2.33 -1.36 23.52
C SER A 262 0.85 -1.24 23.89
N GLU A 263 0.09 -0.38 23.18
CA GLU A 263 -1.39 -0.35 23.26
C GLU A 263 -2.04 -1.61 22.66
N GLU A 264 -1.45 -2.18 21.61
CA GLU A 264 -1.90 -3.44 21.01
C GLU A 264 -1.75 -4.62 21.99
N ALA A 265 -0.70 -4.63 22.82
CA ALA A 265 -0.47 -5.64 23.86
C ALA A 265 -1.46 -5.53 25.03
N THR A 266 -1.89 -4.32 25.40
CA THR A 266 -2.94 -4.12 26.42
C THR A 266 -4.31 -4.57 25.92
N PHE A 267 -4.59 -4.45 24.62
CA PHE A 267 -5.87 -4.86 24.01
C PHE A 267 -5.93 -6.36 23.65
N ARG A 268 -4.79 -7.01 23.35
CA ARG A 268 -4.71 -8.47 23.08
C ARG A 268 -4.99 -9.38 24.29
N ASN A 269 -5.18 -8.82 25.48
CA ASN A 269 -5.64 -9.58 26.65
C ASN A 269 -7.16 -9.84 26.67
N ASP A 270 -7.90 -9.45 25.62
CA ASP A 270 -9.27 -9.89 25.41
C ASP A 270 -9.31 -11.26 24.69
N PRO A 271 -9.98 -12.29 25.24
CA PRO A 271 -9.80 -13.70 24.85
C PRO A 271 -10.43 -14.09 23.49
N VAL A 272 -10.70 -13.14 22.60
CA VAL A 272 -11.45 -13.37 21.35
C VAL A 272 -10.56 -13.44 20.09
N ASN A 273 -9.30 -13.00 20.13
CA ASN A 273 -8.47 -12.86 18.91
C ASN A 273 -7.28 -13.83 18.77
N LEU A 274 -7.47 -15.10 19.12
CA LEU A 274 -6.54 -16.19 18.77
C LEU A 274 -7.17 -17.14 17.77
N LEU A 275 -7.39 -16.68 16.54
CA LEU A 275 -7.62 -17.53 15.36
C LEU A 275 -7.35 -16.68 14.10
N ILE A 276 -6.11 -16.69 13.62
CA ILE A 276 -5.65 -16.76 12.21
C ILE A 276 -4.12 -16.82 12.21
#